data_AF-A0A829CA55-F1
#
_entry.id   AF-A0A829CA55-F1
#
_cell.length_a   1.000
_cell.length_b   1.000
_cell.length_c   1.000
_cell.angle_alpha   90.00
_cell.angle_beta   90.00
_cell.angle_gamma   90.00
#
_symmetry.space_group_name_H-M   'P 1'
#
loop_
_entity.id
_entity.type
_entity.pdbx_description
1 polymer ?
#
loop_
_entity_poly.entity_id
_entity_poly.type
_entity_poly.pdbx_seq_one_letter_code
_entity_poly.pdbx_strand_id
1 'polypeptide(L)'
;MNYEQINDDGLHISFGPKRRRPQLLAVDNVVVCAGQEPVRDLESELRRHGINPHISGGAAVAAELDAKRAIKQGTELAARL
;
A
#
# COMPACT_ATOMS: atom_id res chain seq x y z
N MET A 1 -8.64 -19.32 0.24
CA MET A 1 -9.73 -18.54 -0.38
C MET A 1 -9.08 -17.71 -1.46
N ASN A 2 -9.74 -17.57 -2.61
CA ASN A 2 -9.21 -16.84 -3.76
C ASN A 2 -10.23 -15.78 -4.19
N TYR A 3 -9.74 -14.63 -4.62
CA TYR A 3 -10.54 -13.57 -5.24
C TYR A 3 -10.47 -13.74 -6.75
N GLU A 4 -11.62 -13.87 -7.41
CA GLU A 4 -11.69 -14.16 -8.84
C GLU A 4 -11.99 -12.91 -9.65
N GLN A 5 -13.02 -12.15 -9.27
CA GLN A 5 -13.48 -10.97 -10.01
C GLN A 5 -14.35 -10.06 -9.13
N ILE A 6 -14.29 -8.76 -9.39
CA ILE A 6 -15.29 -7.77 -8.95
C ILE A 6 -16.05 -7.31 -10.19
N ASN A 7 -17.38 -7.33 -10.15
CA ASN A 7 -18.25 -6.85 -11.21
C ASN A 7 -19.53 -6.22 -10.61
N ASP A 8 -20.48 -5.85 -11.46
CA ASP A 8 -21.73 -5.20 -11.07
C ASP A 8 -22.60 -6.06 -10.13
N ASP A 9 -22.43 -7.39 -10.14
CA ASP A 9 -23.15 -8.32 -9.27
C ASP A 9 -22.50 -8.48 -7.88
N GLY A 10 -21.25 -8.03 -7.71
CA GLY A 10 -20.50 -8.07 -6.45
C GLY A 10 -19.12 -8.73 -6.56
N LEU A 11 -18.72 -9.47 -5.51
CA LEU A 11 -17.40 -10.10 -5.41
C LEU A 11 -17.48 -11.62 -5.62
N HIS A 12 -16.80 -12.12 -6.66
CA HIS A 12 -16.66 -13.54 -6.94
C HIS A 12 -15.44 -14.13 -6.21
N ILE A 13 -15.67 -15.24 -5.48
CA ILE A 13 -14.63 -15.96 -4.73
C ILE A 13 -14.63 -17.46 -5.03
N SER A 14 -13.50 -18.11 -4.74
CA SER A 14 -13.38 -19.57 -4.76
C SER A 14 -12.49 -20.09 -3.62
N PHE A 15 -12.40 -21.41 -3.47
CA PHE A 15 -11.71 -22.05 -2.35
C PHE A 15 -10.63 -23.04 -2.79
N GLY A 16 -9.48 -22.92 -2.12
CA GLY A 16 -8.32 -23.78 -2.27
C GLY A 16 -7.55 -23.57 -3.59
N PRO A 17 -6.40 -24.27 -3.76
CA PRO A 17 -5.54 -24.10 -4.95
C PRO A 17 -6.23 -24.47 -6.26
N LYS A 18 -7.21 -25.39 -6.21
CA LYS A 18 -7.99 -25.85 -7.37
C LYS A 18 -9.21 -24.96 -7.66
N ARG A 19 -9.34 -23.80 -7.00
CA ARG A 19 -10.42 -22.82 -7.20
C ARG A 19 -11.82 -23.44 -7.24
N ARG A 20 -12.14 -24.28 -6.25
CA ARG A 20 -13.42 -25.01 -6.20
C ARG A 20 -14.47 -24.21 -5.43
N ARG A 21 -15.74 -24.59 -5.62
CA ARG A 21 -16.91 -23.98 -4.96
C ARG A 21 -16.98 -22.47 -5.24
N PRO A 22 -17.22 -22.06 -6.49
CA PRO A 22 -17.40 -20.65 -6.81
C PRO A 22 -18.60 -20.09 -6.03
N GLN A 23 -18.44 -18.88 -5.51
CA GLN A 23 -19.48 -18.18 -4.78
C GLN A 23 -19.47 -16.71 -5.17
N LEU A 24 -20.67 -16.14 -5.36
CA LEU A 24 -20.88 -14.71 -5.47
C LEU A 24 -21.24 -14.15 -4.09
N LEU A 25 -20.52 -13.11 -3.66
CA LEU A 25 -20.93 -12.25 -2.56
C LEU A 25 -21.63 -11.04 -3.17
N ALA A 26 -22.96 -11.01 -3.14
CA ALA A 26 -23.76 -9.89 -3.64
C ALA A 26 -23.68 -8.73 -2.64
N VAL A 27 -22.74 -7.81 -2.88
CA VAL A 27 -22.45 -6.65 -2.03
C VAL A 27 -22.43 -5.39 -2.87
N ASP A 28 -22.92 -4.29 -2.32
CA ASP A 28 -22.94 -3.01 -3.04
C ASP A 28 -21.55 -2.36 -3.15
N ASN A 29 -20.66 -2.68 -2.21
CA ASN A 29 -19.34 -2.07 -2.11
C ASN A 29 -18.26 -3.11 -1.78
N VAL A 30 -17.10 -2.96 -2.41
CA VAL A 30 -15.90 -3.73 -2.12
C VAL A 30 -14.80 -2.77 -1.69
N VAL A 31 -14.37 -2.86 -0.43
CA VAL A 31 -13.28 -2.04 0.10
C VAL A 31 -11.97 -2.81 -0.02
N VAL A 32 -11.01 -2.25 -0.75
CA VAL A 32 -9.70 -2.88 -0.98
C VAL A 32 -8.70 -2.42 0.08
N CYS A 33 -8.44 -3.28 1.06
CA CYS A 33 -7.41 -3.07 2.08
C CYS A 33 -6.17 -3.94 1.80
N ALA A 34 -5.63 -3.87 0.58
CA ALA A 34 -4.57 -4.78 0.09
C ALA A 34 -3.13 -4.33 0.43
N GLY A 35 -2.97 -3.47 1.44
CA GLY A 35 -1.68 -2.89 1.82
C GLY A 35 -1.47 -1.49 1.24
N GLN A 36 -0.19 -1.09 1.19
CA GLN A 36 0.23 0.27 0.85
C GLN A 36 1.50 0.22 0.00
N GLU A 37 1.69 1.21 -0.87
CA GLU A 37 2.91 1.41 -1.65
C GLU A 37 3.58 2.74 -1.28
N PRO A 38 4.91 2.84 -1.31
CA PRO A 38 5.59 4.11 -1.07
C PRO A 38 5.30 5.13 -2.17
N VAL A 39 4.91 6.36 -1.79
CA VAL A 39 4.74 7.48 -2.72
C VAL A 39 6.05 8.28 -2.81
N ARG A 40 6.65 8.36 -3.99
CA ARG A 40 7.98 8.98 -4.21
C ARG A 40 8.06 9.89 -5.45
N ASP A 41 6.93 10.32 -6.01
CA ASP A 41 6.91 11.09 -7.27
C ASP A 41 7.80 12.34 -7.20
N LEU A 42 7.72 13.06 -6.08
CA LEU A 42 8.50 14.28 -5.84
C LEU A 42 10.01 14.03 -5.67
N GLU A 43 10.43 12.83 -5.21
CA GLU A 43 11.85 12.52 -5.05
C GLU A 43 12.58 12.64 -6.40
N SER A 44 11.98 12.04 -7.43
CA SER A 44 12.53 12.04 -8.78
C SER A 44 12.64 13.45 -9.36
N GLU A 45 11.62 14.29 -9.16
CA GLU A 45 11.64 15.67 -9.63
C GLU A 45 12.68 16.52 -8.91
N LEU A 46 12.77 16.43 -7.57
CA LEU A 46 13.78 17.16 -6.81
C LEU A 46 15.21 16.79 -7.25
N ARG A 47 15.47 15.49 -7.45
CA ARG A 47 16.77 15.03 -7.95
C ARG A 47 17.10 15.58 -9.34
N ARG A 48 16.11 15.66 -10.25
CA ARG A 48 16.30 16.27 -11.58
C ARG A 48 16.66 17.76 -11.51
N HIS A 49 16.17 18.46 -10.49
CA HIS A 49 16.51 19.86 -10.24
C HIS A 49 17.79 20.05 -9.41
N GLY A 50 18.58 18.99 -9.20
CA GLY A 50 19.82 19.05 -8.44
C GLY A 50 19.63 19.14 -6.92
N ILE A 51 18.42 18.95 -6.42
CA ILE A 51 18.10 18.92 -4.99
C ILE A 51 18.21 17.46 -4.52
N ASN A 52 18.96 17.23 -3.45
CA ASN A 52 19.07 15.90 -2.85
C ASN A 52 18.18 15.79 -1.60
N PRO A 53 16.94 15.26 -1.71
CA PRO A 53 16.03 15.15 -0.57
C PRO A 53 16.41 13.98 0.35
N HIS A 54 16.06 14.12 1.63
CA HIS A 54 15.98 12.99 2.55
C HIS A 54 14.60 12.33 2.46
N ILE A 55 14.57 11.00 2.45
CA ILE A 55 13.33 10.21 2.37
C ILE A 55 13.12 9.47 3.69
N SER A 56 11.95 9.62 4.30
CA SER A 56 11.58 8.99 5.58
C SER A 56 10.10 8.57 5.59
N GLY A 57 9.67 7.83 6.62
CA GLY A 57 8.28 7.43 6.81
C GLY A 57 7.75 6.50 5.72
N GLY A 58 6.44 6.63 5.41
CA GLY A 58 5.77 5.81 4.39
C GLY A 58 6.38 5.95 2.99
N ALA A 59 6.91 7.13 2.67
CA ALA A 59 7.64 7.35 1.42
C ALA A 59 8.96 6.54 1.36
N ALA A 60 9.63 6.34 2.50
CA ALA A 60 10.79 5.44 2.54
C ALA A 60 10.34 3.97 2.45
N VAL A 61 9.38 3.55 3.27
CA VAL A 61 8.84 2.18 3.24
C VAL A 61 7.40 2.19 3.75
N ALA A 62 6.46 1.68 2.96
CA ALA A 62 5.08 1.47 3.37
C ALA A 62 4.91 0.06 3.97
N ALA A 63 4.45 -0.04 5.23
CA ALA A 63 4.22 -1.31 5.96
C ALA A 63 3.33 -1.09 7.20
N GLU A 64 2.74 -2.17 7.75
CA GLU A 64 1.65 -2.17 8.76
C GLU A 64 1.95 -1.55 10.15
N LEU A 65 3.12 -0.94 10.38
CA LEU A 65 3.42 -0.16 11.60
C LEU A 65 4.18 1.13 11.25
N ASP A 66 3.57 1.97 10.40
CA ASP A 66 4.26 3.11 9.80
C ASP A 66 4.55 4.23 10.81
N ALA A 67 3.61 4.56 11.71
CA ALA A 67 3.68 5.81 12.47
C ALA A 67 4.90 5.87 13.42
N LYS A 68 5.10 4.84 14.25
CA LYS A 68 6.24 4.78 15.19
C LYS A 68 7.58 4.84 14.46
N ARG A 69 7.69 4.14 13.33
CA ARG A 69 8.90 4.10 12.51
C ARG A 69 9.13 5.42 11.79
N ALA A 70 8.09 6.02 11.23
CA ALA A 70 8.15 7.32 10.58
C ALA A 70 8.62 8.41 11.56
N ILE A 71 8.04 8.42 12.77
CA ILE A 71 8.46 9.33 13.85
C ILE A 71 9.94 9.11 14.19
N LYS A 72 10.36 7.86 14.44
CA LYS A 72 11.76 7.54 14.76
C LYS A 72 12.71 8.02 13.65
N GLN A 73 12.40 7.73 12.39
CA GLN A 73 13.23 8.13 11.23
C GLN A 73 13.32 9.64 11.11
N GLY A 74 12.20 10.36 11.28
CA GLY A 74 12.18 11.83 11.28
C GLY A 74 13.02 12.42 12.41
N THR A 75 12.87 11.90 13.63
CA THR A 75 13.64 12.34 14.80
C THR A 75 15.14 12.08 14.63
N GLU A 76 15.53 10.89 14.18
CA GLU A 76 16.93 10.54 13.95
C GLU A 76 17.56 11.37 12.82
N LEU A 77 16.79 11.67 11.77
CA LEU A 77 17.25 12.56 10.70
C LEU A 77 17.47 13.98 11.22
N ALA A 78 16.50 14.54 11.94
CA ALA A 78 16.59 15.89 12.50
C ALA A 78 17.76 16.03 13.49
N ALA A 79 18.07 15.00 14.27
CA ALA A 79 19.18 15.01 15.22
C ALA A 79 20.57 14.94 14.58
N ARG A 80 20.67 14.60 13.28
CA ARG A 80 21.94 14.45 12.55
C ARG A 80 22.23 15.61 11.58
N LEU A 81 21.26 16.48 11.35
CA LEU A 81 21.39 17.70 10.56
C LEU A 81 21.90 18.84 11.44
#